data_AF-A0A7S2SQG2-F1
#
_entry.id   AF-A0A7S2SQG2-F1
#
_cell.length_a   1.000
_cell.length_b   1.000
_cell.length_c   1.000
_cell.angle_alpha   90.00
_cell.angle_beta   90.00
_cell.angle_gamma   90.00
#
_symmetry.space_group_name_H-M   'P 1'
#
loop_
_entity.id
_entity.type
_entity.pdbx_description
1 polymer ?
#
loop_
_entity_poly.entity_id
_entity_poly.type
_entity_poly.pdbx_seq_one_letter_code
_entity_poly.pdbx_strand_id
1 'polypeptide(L)'
;HGTMSAFGGTGDGITCYTAPGVQFTDRAALQEHYRSEWHRYNLKRKVAGLAPVSKDQFEARKAAALAARADQEKDRKQDHVKEGKKKGVALKNERKKKQLEQAEEAERLRSQEAAAAAAAA
;
A
#
# COMPACT_ATOMS: atom_id res chain seq x y z
N HIS A 1 -13.20 -63.74 -31.82
CA HIS A 1 -13.82 -62.46 -32.26
C HIS A 1 -13.97 -61.61 -31.00
N GLY A 2 -13.14 -60.60 -30.71
CA GLY A 2 -13.00 -59.30 -31.38
C GLY A 2 -13.73 -58.27 -30.49
N THR A 3 -13.20 -57.13 -30.03
CA THR A 3 -12.00 -56.34 -30.32
C THR A 3 -11.65 -55.56 -29.05
N MET A 4 -10.37 -55.51 -28.66
CA MET A 4 -9.93 -54.64 -27.56
C MET A 4 -9.82 -53.22 -28.12
N SER A 5 -10.76 -52.35 -27.77
CA SER A 5 -10.69 -50.93 -28.12
C SER A 5 -9.52 -50.29 -27.38
N ALA A 6 -8.42 -50.07 -28.10
CA ALA A 6 -7.32 -49.22 -27.67
C ALA A 6 -7.84 -47.79 -27.55
N PHE A 7 -8.05 -47.30 -26.33
CA PHE A 7 -8.25 -45.88 -26.10
C PHE A 7 -6.88 -45.21 -26.27
N GLY A 8 -6.62 -44.74 -27.48
CA GLY A 8 -5.48 -43.89 -27.82
C GLY A 8 -5.56 -42.59 -27.02
N GLY A 9 -4.94 -42.58 -25.84
CA GLY A 9 -4.70 -41.37 -25.06
C GLY A 9 -3.56 -40.58 -25.67
N THR A 10 -3.85 -39.80 -26.71
CA THR A 10 -2.90 -38.85 -27.29
C THR A 10 -3.54 -37.47 -27.34
N GLY A 11 -3.14 -36.61 -26.40
CA GLY A 11 -3.09 -35.16 -26.62
C GLY A 11 -4.25 -34.30 -26.12
N ASP A 12 -5.04 -34.74 -25.14
CA ASP A 12 -6.01 -33.83 -24.51
C ASP A 12 -5.27 -32.82 -23.62
N GLY A 13 -5.13 -31.59 -24.11
CA GLY A 13 -4.54 -30.48 -23.36
C GLY A 13 -5.17 -30.38 -21.97
N ILE A 14 -4.32 -30.27 -20.95
CA ILE A 14 -4.75 -30.27 -19.56
C ILE A 14 -5.50 -28.96 -19.31
N THR A 15 -6.71 -29.01 -18.77
CA THR A 15 -7.51 -27.80 -18.49
C THR A 15 -7.70 -27.60 -16.99
N CYS A 16 -7.92 -26.35 -16.57
CA CYS A 16 -8.22 -26.02 -15.18
C CYS A 16 -9.66 -25.52 -15.05
N TYR A 17 -10.39 -26.04 -14.06
CA TYR A 17 -11.76 -25.61 -13.78
C TYR A 17 -11.86 -24.11 -13.44
N THR A 18 -10.84 -23.53 -12.82
CA THR A 18 -10.75 -22.09 -12.48
C THR A 18 -10.44 -21.20 -13.68
N ALA A 19 -10.03 -21.78 -14.81
CA ALA A 19 -9.52 -21.09 -15.99
C ALA A 19 -10.20 -21.65 -17.25
N PRO A 20 -11.52 -21.42 -17.42
CA PRO A 20 -12.26 -21.94 -18.56
C PRO A 20 -11.69 -21.34 -19.86
N GLY A 21 -11.42 -22.22 -20.83
CA GLY A 21 -10.92 -21.84 -22.16
C GLY A 21 -9.39 -21.83 -22.31
N VAL A 22 -8.63 -22.16 -21.27
CA VAL A 22 -7.16 -22.34 -21.39
C VAL A 22 -6.80 -23.82 -21.37
N GLN A 23 -6.13 -24.25 -22.42
CA GLN A 23 -5.56 -25.60 -22.56
C GLN A 23 -4.06 -25.52 -22.31
N PHE A 24 -3.56 -26.30 -21.36
CA PHE A 24 -2.16 -26.42 -21.03
C PHE A 24 -1.58 -27.65 -21.72
N THR A 25 -0.52 -27.47 -22.48
CA THR A 25 0.16 -28.57 -23.18
C THR A 25 0.89 -29.49 -22.20
N ASP A 26 1.36 -28.95 -21.07
CA ASP A 26 2.22 -29.64 -20.10
C ASP A 26 1.72 -29.53 -18.66
N ARG A 27 2.05 -30.55 -17.84
CA ARG A 27 1.84 -30.49 -16.38
C ARG A 27 2.67 -29.38 -15.73
N ALA A 28 3.83 -29.03 -16.27
CA ALA A 28 4.63 -27.91 -15.77
C ALA A 28 3.91 -26.57 -15.95
N ALA A 29 3.28 -26.35 -17.11
CA ALA A 29 2.48 -25.16 -17.37
C ALA A 29 1.26 -25.08 -16.44
N LEU A 30 0.66 -26.23 -16.12
CA LEU A 30 -0.41 -26.34 -15.13
C LEU A 30 0.05 -25.94 -13.71
N GLN A 31 1.22 -26.42 -13.28
CA GLN A 31 1.79 -26.06 -11.98
C GLN A 31 2.09 -24.56 -11.88
N GLU A 32 2.63 -23.97 -12.96
CA GLU A 32 2.86 -22.53 -13.02
C GLU A 32 1.55 -21.74 -12.97
N HIS A 33 0.51 -22.24 -13.66
CA HIS A 33 -0.82 -21.66 -13.58
C HIS A 33 -1.36 -21.67 -12.14
N TYR A 34 -1.26 -22.78 -11.40
CA TYR A 34 -1.70 -22.84 -10.01
C TYR A 34 -0.98 -21.81 -9.11
N ARG A 35 0.28 -21.51 -9.41
CA ARG A 35 1.05 -20.50 -8.67
C ARG A 35 0.69 -19.07 -9.08
N SER A 36 0.15 -18.86 -10.28
CA SER A 36 -0.20 -17.55 -10.80
C SER A 36 -1.32 -16.84 -10.03
N GLU A 37 -1.27 -15.51 -10.00
CA GLU A 37 -2.32 -14.67 -9.39
C GLU A 37 -3.68 -14.82 -10.09
N TRP A 38 -3.69 -15.22 -11.36
CA TRP A 38 -4.92 -15.43 -12.13
C TRP A 38 -5.74 -16.60 -11.58
N HIS A 39 -5.08 -17.71 -11.23
CA HIS A 39 -5.72 -18.87 -10.61
C HIS A 39 -6.38 -18.51 -9.28
N ARG A 40 -5.63 -17.81 -8.40
CA ARG A 40 -6.14 -17.36 -7.09
C ARG A 40 -7.28 -16.36 -7.23
N TYR A 41 -7.21 -15.45 -8.20
CA TYR A 41 -8.26 -14.47 -8.46
C TYR A 41 -9.56 -15.13 -8.91
N ASN A 42 -9.48 -16.08 -9.84
CA ASN A 42 -10.65 -16.83 -10.29
C ASN A 42 -11.23 -17.72 -9.19
N LEU A 43 -10.39 -18.30 -8.31
CA LEU A 43 -10.86 -19.05 -7.16
C LEU A 43 -11.66 -18.16 -6.20
N LYS A 44 -11.15 -16.97 -5.86
CA LYS A 44 -11.87 -15.99 -5.02
C LYS A 44 -13.20 -15.57 -5.63
N ARG A 45 -13.27 -15.39 -6.96
CA ARG A 45 -14.52 -15.09 -7.66
C ARG A 45 -15.51 -16.24 -7.60
N LYS A 46 -15.06 -17.49 -7.74
CA LYS A 46 -15.90 -18.67 -7.60
C LYS A 46 -16.47 -18.82 -6.20
N VAL A 47 -15.66 -18.60 -5.16
CA VAL A 47 -16.13 -18.61 -3.76
C VAL A 47 -17.18 -17.52 -3.53
N ALA A 48 -17.07 -16.38 -4.21
CA ALA A 48 -18.07 -15.31 -4.19
C ALA A 48 -19.28 -15.52 -5.14
N GLY A 49 -19.37 -16.66 -5.83
CA GLY A 49 -20.45 -16.95 -6.78
C GLY A 49 -20.39 -16.14 -8.09
N LEU A 50 -19.27 -15.48 -8.38
CA LEU A 50 -19.08 -14.66 -9.58
C LEU A 50 -18.43 -15.47 -10.71
N ALA A 51 -18.79 -15.13 -11.95
CA ALA A 51 -18.23 -15.77 -13.14
C ALA A 51 -16.70 -15.64 -13.20
N PRO A 52 -15.99 -16.71 -13.61
CA PRO A 52 -14.54 -16.69 -13.81
C PRO A 52 -14.18 -15.74 -14.96
N VAL A 53 -13.04 -15.08 -14.82
CA VAL A 53 -12.56 -14.03 -15.71
C VAL A 53 -11.47 -14.61 -16.61
N SER A 54 -11.55 -14.29 -17.90
CA SER A 54 -10.54 -14.69 -18.89
C SER A 54 -9.19 -14.04 -18.59
N LYS A 55 -8.12 -14.61 -19.16
CA LYS A 55 -6.76 -14.09 -18.97
C LYS A 55 -6.65 -12.63 -19.44
N ASP A 56 -7.23 -12.28 -20.60
CA ASP A 56 -7.18 -10.92 -21.14
C ASP A 56 -7.87 -9.90 -20.22
N GLN A 57 -9.04 -10.24 -19.69
CA GLN A 57 -9.75 -9.38 -18.75
C GLN A 57 -9.02 -9.24 -17.43
N PHE A 58 -8.35 -10.30 -16.97
CA PHE A 58 -7.51 -10.24 -15.77
C PHE A 58 -6.29 -9.33 -16.00
N GLU A 59 -5.63 -9.44 -17.15
CA GLU A 59 -4.49 -8.61 -17.51
C GLU A 59 -4.88 -7.15 -17.67
N ALA A 60 -6.00 -6.85 -18.33
CA ALA A 60 -6.55 -5.49 -18.43
C ALA A 60 -6.85 -4.89 -17.05
N ARG A 61 -7.49 -5.66 -16.16
CA ARG A 61 -7.76 -5.22 -14.77
C ARG A 61 -6.46 -5.05 -13.96
N LYS A 62 -5.48 -5.94 -14.15
CA LYS A 62 -4.18 -5.86 -13.48
C LYS A 62 -3.40 -4.64 -13.96
N ALA A 63 -3.40 -4.36 -15.26
CA ALA A 63 -2.79 -3.17 -15.85
C ALA A 63 -3.45 -1.89 -15.34
N ALA A 64 -4.80 -1.85 -15.31
CA ALA A 64 -5.55 -0.75 -14.74
C ALA A 64 -5.26 -0.56 -13.25
N ALA A 65 -5.18 -1.65 -12.48
CA ALA A 65 -4.85 -1.61 -11.06
C ALA A 65 -3.40 -1.18 -10.78
N LEU A 66 -2.45 -1.55 -11.63
CA LEU A 66 -1.05 -1.08 -11.57
C LEU A 66 -0.97 0.42 -11.84
N ALA A 67 -1.68 0.91 -12.86
CA ALA A 67 -1.78 2.34 -13.15
C ALA A 67 -2.42 3.11 -11.98
N ALA A 68 -3.51 2.59 -11.40
CA ALA A 68 -4.17 3.20 -10.24
C ALA A 68 -3.31 3.13 -8.96
N ARG A 69 -2.50 2.07 -8.78
CA ARG A 69 -1.60 1.93 -7.64
C ARG A 69 -0.41 2.88 -7.70
N ALA A 70 0.09 3.22 -8.88
CA ALA A 70 1.13 4.24 -9.04
C ALA A 70 0.65 5.63 -8.55
N ASP A 71 -0.65 5.90 -8.67
CA ASP A 71 -1.29 7.11 -8.14
C ASP A 71 -1.54 7.01 -6.63
N GLN A 72 -2.08 5.87 -6.16
CA GLN A 72 -2.38 5.69 -4.73
C GLN A 72 -1.17 5.56 -3.80
N GLU A 73 -0.01 5.11 -4.30
CA GLU A 73 1.21 5.09 -3.47
C GLU A 73 1.69 6.52 -3.14
N LYS A 74 1.48 7.48 -4.05
CA LYS A 74 1.82 8.89 -3.81
C LYS A 74 0.88 9.55 -2.81
N ASP A 75 -0.38 9.13 -2.80
CA ASP A 75 -1.41 9.67 -1.90
C ASP A 75 -1.21 9.16 -0.46
N ARG A 76 -1.07 7.84 -0.26
CA ARG A 76 -0.91 7.24 1.09
C ARG A 76 0.38 7.64 1.82
N LYS A 77 1.43 8.06 1.10
CA LYS A 77 2.67 8.57 1.71
C LYS A 77 2.59 10.06 2.08
N GLN A 78 1.68 10.84 1.49
CA GLN A 78 1.54 12.27 1.81
C GLN A 78 0.77 12.55 3.11
N ASP A 79 -0.11 11.63 3.53
CA ASP A 79 -0.95 11.87 4.70
C ASP A 79 -0.19 11.82 6.03
N HIS A 80 0.86 11.00 6.16
CA HIS A 80 1.61 10.90 7.43
C HIS A 80 2.71 11.97 7.62
N VAL A 81 3.09 12.71 6.57
CA VAL A 81 4.18 13.70 6.66
C VAL A 81 3.69 15.10 7.03
N LYS A 82 2.44 15.46 6.68
CA LYS A 82 1.89 16.80 6.95
C LYS A 82 1.55 17.03 8.44
N GLU A 83 1.13 16.00 9.17
CA GLU A 83 0.76 16.09 10.59
C GLU A 83 1.96 16.43 11.50
N GLY A 84 3.09 15.74 11.31
CA GLY A 84 4.29 15.95 12.14
C GLY A 84 4.93 17.32 11.95
N LYS A 85 4.91 17.85 10.72
CA LYS A 85 5.53 19.14 10.39
C LYS A 85 4.72 20.32 10.93
N LYS A 86 3.38 20.23 10.98
CA LYS A 86 2.51 21.27 11.57
C LYS A 86 2.68 21.36 13.09
N LYS A 87 2.70 20.22 13.80
CA LYS A 87 2.89 20.18 15.26
C LYS A 87 4.28 20.70 15.68
N GLY A 88 5.33 20.39 14.90
CA GLY A 88 6.69 20.85 15.18
C GLY A 88 6.91 22.36 15.02
N VAL A 89 6.11 23.04 14.17
CA VAL A 89 6.20 24.50 13.97
C VAL A 89 5.47 25.25 15.10
N ALA A 90 4.30 24.77 15.53
CA ALA A 90 3.55 25.36 16.64
C ALA A 90 4.36 25.38 17.95
N LEU A 91 4.95 24.23 18.33
CA LEU A 91 5.72 24.11 19.57
C LEU A 91 6.97 25.00 19.60
N LYS A 92 7.62 25.20 18.42
CA LYS A 92 8.78 26.09 18.27
C LYS A 92 8.39 27.56 18.47
N ASN A 93 7.23 27.99 17.99
CA ASN A 93 6.73 29.35 18.19
C ASN A 93 6.39 29.63 19.66
N GLU A 94 5.74 28.69 20.35
CA GLU A 94 5.40 28.84 21.78
C GLU A 94 6.63 28.93 22.67
N ARG A 95 7.63 28.07 22.42
CA ARG A 95 8.89 28.08 23.17
C ARG A 95 9.67 29.37 22.94
N LYS A 96 9.68 29.90 21.70
CA LYS A 96 10.32 31.18 21.39
C LYS A 96 9.61 32.36 22.05
N LYS A 97 8.27 32.33 22.14
CA LYS A 97 7.48 33.34 22.85
C LYS A 97 7.80 33.36 24.35
N LYS A 98 7.84 32.19 25.00
CA LYS A 98 8.19 32.09 26.43
C LYS A 98 9.63 32.55 26.72
N GLN A 99 10.58 32.25 25.84
CA GLN A 99 11.96 32.70 26.00
C GLN A 99 12.10 34.23 25.91
N LEU A 100 11.32 34.88 25.05
CA LEU A 100 11.35 36.34 24.92
C LEU A 100 10.81 37.01 26.19
N GLU A 101 9.66 36.53 26.69
CA GLU A 101 9.02 37.03 27.91
C GLU A 101 9.91 36.84 29.14
N GLN A 102 10.55 35.67 29.27
CA GLN A 102 11.52 35.41 30.35
C GLN A 102 12.75 36.33 30.28
N ALA A 103 13.21 36.71 29.09
CA ALA A 103 14.32 37.64 28.93
C ALA A 103 13.94 39.07 29.34
N GLU A 104 12.74 39.54 28.96
CA GLU A 104 12.22 40.85 29.36
C GLU A 104 12.00 40.93 30.88
N GLU A 105 11.47 39.88 31.49
CA GLU A 105 11.26 39.83 32.94
C GLU A 105 12.59 39.82 33.70
N ALA A 106 13.59 39.07 33.22
CA ALA A 106 14.93 39.06 33.80
C ALA A 106 15.63 40.43 33.69
N GLU A 107 15.43 41.15 32.58
CA GLU A 107 15.96 42.52 32.42
C GLU A 107 15.27 43.50 33.38
N ARG A 108 13.95 43.42 33.54
CA ARG A 108 13.19 44.23 34.49
C ARG A 108 13.60 43.96 35.93
N LEU A 109 13.81 42.69 36.29
CA LEU A 109 14.25 42.33 37.64
C LEU A 109 15.67 42.84 37.90
N ARG A 110 16.60 42.65 36.96
CA ARG A 110 17.97 43.19 37.05
C ARG A 110 17.99 44.71 37.16
N SER A 111 17.11 45.41 36.43
CA SER A 111 17.00 46.86 36.48
C SER A 111 16.46 47.33 37.83
N GLN A 112 15.47 46.62 38.40
CA GLN A 112 14.96 46.88 39.75
C GLN A 112 16.00 46.59 40.83
N GLU A 113 16.72 45.47 40.74
CA GLU A 113 17.80 45.14 41.68
C GLU A 113 18.96 46.13 41.60
N ALA A 114 19.35 46.58 40.40
CA ALA A 114 20.37 47.61 40.21
C ALA A 114 19.93 48.97 40.77
N ALA A 115 18.67 49.36 40.56
CA ALA A 115 18.10 50.57 41.14
C ALA A 115 18.01 50.50 42.67
N ALA A 116 17.63 49.34 43.22
CA ALA A 116 17.59 49.12 44.67
C ALA A 116 19.01 49.15 45.28
N ALA A 117 19.99 48.54 44.62
CA ALA A 117 21.39 48.60 45.04
C ALA A 117 21.96 50.03 44.99
N ALA A 118 21.58 50.82 43.98
CA ALA A 118 21.97 52.23 43.89
C ALA A 118 21.28 53.12 44.93
N ALA A 119 20.07 52.77 45.39
CA ALA A 119 19.37 53.49 46.45
C ALA A 119 19.85 53.13 47.86
N ALA A 120 20.51 51.97 48.02
CA ALA A 120 21.06 51.50 49.29
C ALA A 120 22.54 51.90 49.50
N ALA A 121 23.18 52.52 48.50
CA ALA A 121 24.53 53.07 48.54
C ALA A 121 24.50 54.58 48.79
#